data_AF-A0A3D4FYV3-F1
#
_entry.id   AF-A0A3D4FYV3-F1
#
_cell.length_a   1.000
_cell.length_b   1.000
_cell.length_c   1.000
_cell.angle_alpha   90.00
_cell.angle_beta   90.00
_cell.angle_gamma   90.00
#
_symmetry.space_group_name_H-M   'P 1'
#
loop_
_entity.id
_entity.type
_entity.pdbx_description
1 polymer ?
#
loop_
_entity_poly.entity_id
_entity_poly.type
_entity_poly.pdbx_seq_one_letter_code
_entity_poly.pdbx_strand_id
1 'polypeptide(L)'
;WRANWRRVNWSVHSAFGFWTVFFIFIWGFTGVYLTFPEPFAAAVDYLDPLEEDNFDPRTGDRVLYWFAYLHFGRFGGWSTKLIWAVVGLVPPAMFVTGVVMWWNRVIRRQRS
;
A
#
# COMPACT_ATOMS: atom_id res chain seq x y z
N TRP A 1 38.10 2.73 -1.15
CA TRP A 1 36.83 3.46 -0.97
C TRP A 1 36.14 2.98 0.31
N ARG A 2 36.09 3.79 1.38
CA ARG A 2 35.22 3.48 2.53
C ARG A 2 33.87 4.15 2.28
N ALA A 3 32.90 3.41 1.77
CA ALA A 3 31.54 3.92 1.61
C ALA A 3 31.00 4.33 2.99
N ASN A 4 30.44 5.55 3.09
CA ASN A 4 29.80 6.02 4.32
C ASN A 4 28.45 5.30 4.46
N TRP A 5 28.46 4.11 5.05
CA TRP A 5 27.29 3.25 5.25
C TRP A 5 26.09 3.98 5.88
N ARG A 6 26.34 4.99 6.73
CA ARG A 6 25.26 5.83 7.28
C ARG A 6 24.55 6.63 6.20
N ARG A 7 25.29 7.20 5.25
CA ARG A 7 24.72 7.95 4.11
C ARG A 7 23.98 7.02 3.16
N VAL A 8 24.55 5.86 2.85
CA VAL A 8 23.90 4.87 1.97
C VAL A 8 22.58 4.39 2.56
N ASN A 9 22.56 4.01 3.85
CA ASN A 9 21.33 3.57 4.52
C ASN A 9 20.26 4.67 4.53
N TRP A 10 20.64 5.91 4.84
CA TRP A 10 19.72 7.05 4.81
C TRP A 10 19.16 7.30 3.40
N SER A 11 20.00 7.27 2.37
CA SER A 11 19.58 7.48 0.98
C SER A 11 18.64 6.38 0.50
N VAL A 12 18.95 5.11 0.78
CA VAL A 12 18.10 3.96 0.39
C VAL A 12 16.76 4.03 1.10
N HIS A 13 16.74 4.24 2.41
CA HIS A 13 15.50 4.36 3.17
C HIS A 13 14.67 5.57 2.68
N SER A 14 15.29 6.72 2.46
CA SER A 14 14.55 7.91 2.00
C SER A 14 13.93 7.70 0.61
N ALA A 15 14.68 7.11 -0.32
CA ALA A 15 14.19 6.84 -1.67
C ALA A 15 13.08 5.78 -1.65
N PHE A 16 13.28 4.65 -0.96
CA PHE A 16 12.24 3.61 -0.85
C PHE A 16 11.01 4.15 -0.13
N GLY A 17 11.18 4.84 0.99
CA GLY A 17 10.10 5.44 1.75
C GLY A 17 9.23 6.34 0.89
N PHE A 18 9.84 7.23 0.12
CA PHE A 18 9.13 8.10 -0.81
C PHE A 18 8.26 7.32 -1.81
N TRP A 19 8.81 6.30 -2.48
CA TRP A 19 8.04 5.54 -3.48
C TRP A 19 6.99 4.61 -2.86
N THR A 20 7.23 4.10 -1.66
CA THR A 20 6.27 3.23 -0.96
C THR A 20 5.01 3.95 -0.50
N VAL A 21 5.01 5.28 -0.47
CA VAL A 21 3.82 6.07 -0.10
C VAL A 21 2.62 5.76 -1.00
N PHE A 22 2.84 5.58 -2.30
CA PHE A 22 1.76 5.25 -3.25
C PHE A 22 1.19 3.86 -3.00
N PHE A 23 2.07 2.89 -2.71
CA PHE A 23 1.66 1.54 -2.37
C PHE A 23 0.85 1.51 -1.06
N ILE A 24 1.35 2.19 -0.02
CA ILE A 24 0.66 2.31 1.28
C ILE A 24 -0.67 3.04 1.10
N PHE A 25 -0.73 4.08 0.26
CA PHE A 25 -1.96 4.80 -0.04
C PHE A 25 -3.00 3.88 -0.69
N ILE A 26 -2.63 3.13 -1.73
CA ILE A 26 -3.55 2.18 -2.39
C ILE A 26 -4.04 1.13 -1.41
N TRP A 27 -3.13 0.51 -0.64
CA TRP A 27 -3.49 -0.50 0.36
C TRP A 27 -4.38 0.07 1.47
N GLY A 28 -4.08 1.28 1.96
CA GLY A 28 -4.87 1.96 2.97
C GLY A 28 -6.26 2.33 2.46
N PHE A 29 -6.34 2.95 1.27
CA PHE A 29 -7.62 3.35 0.66
C PHE A 29 -8.52 2.15 0.37
N THR A 30 -7.97 1.09 -0.22
CA THR A 30 -8.72 -0.16 -0.45
C THR A 30 -9.08 -0.85 0.86
N GLY A 31 -8.25 -0.78 1.90
CA GLY A 31 -8.57 -1.31 3.23
C GLY A 31 -9.69 -0.56 3.93
N VAL A 32 -9.78 0.77 3.75
CA VAL A 32 -10.92 1.57 4.21
C VAL A 32 -12.20 1.09 3.53
N TYR A 33 -12.19 0.87 2.22
CA TYR A 33 -13.33 0.27 1.50
C TYR A 33 -13.73 -1.10 2.07
N LEU A 34 -12.76 -1.99 2.33
CA LEU A 34 -13.05 -3.31 2.89
C LEU A 34 -13.69 -3.24 4.29
N THR A 35 -13.42 -2.18 5.05
CA THR A 35 -13.97 -2.00 6.41
C THR A 35 -15.30 -1.23 6.38
N PHE A 36 -15.43 -0.28 5.46
CA PHE A 36 -16.58 0.61 5.31
C PHE A 36 -17.02 0.64 3.84
N PRO A 37 -17.75 -0.38 3.35
CA PRO A 37 -18.15 -0.45 1.95
C PRO A 37 -19.29 0.52 1.61
N GLU A 38 -20.18 0.83 2.58
CA GLU A 38 -21.40 1.64 2.35
C GLU A 38 -21.15 3.01 1.72
N PRO A 39 -20.17 3.83 2.16
CA PRO A 39 -19.92 5.12 1.53
C PRO A 39 -19.48 5.01 0.07
N PHE A 40 -18.80 3.91 -0.29
CA PHE A 40 -18.32 3.66 -1.65
C PHE A 40 -19.46 3.17 -2.53
N ALA A 41 -20.29 2.26 -2.03
CA ALA A 41 -21.50 1.81 -2.72
C ALA A 41 -22.44 3.00 -3.00
N ALA A 42 -22.70 3.85 -1.99
CA ALA A 42 -23.51 5.05 -2.16
C ALA A 42 -22.94 6.02 -3.21
N ALA A 43 -21.62 6.17 -3.28
CA ALA A 43 -20.99 6.98 -4.32
C ALA A 43 -21.17 6.37 -5.72
N VAL A 44 -21.07 5.04 -5.83
CA VAL A 44 -21.33 4.31 -7.08
C VAL A 44 -22.81 4.43 -7.49
N ASP A 45 -23.74 4.31 -6.54
CA ASP A 45 -25.18 4.51 -6.76
C ASP A 45 -25.53 5.91 -7.21
N TYR A 46 -24.83 6.92 -6.69
CA TYR A 46 -25.01 8.30 -7.11
C TYR A 46 -24.46 8.57 -8.52
N LEU A 47 -23.33 7.97 -8.89
CA LEU A 47 -22.64 8.25 -10.16
C LEU A 47 -23.08 7.36 -11.32
N ASP A 48 -23.48 6.12 -11.03
CA ASP A 48 -23.82 5.08 -12.01
C ASP A 48 -25.11 4.35 -11.53
N PRO A 49 -26.29 5.01 -11.57
CA PRO A 49 -27.52 4.46 -11.00
C PRO A 49 -27.95 3.13 -11.63
N LEU A 50 -28.70 2.33 -10.88
CA LEU A 50 -29.22 1.05 -11.36
C LEU A 50 -30.27 1.26 -12.46
N GLU A 51 -29.97 0.82 -13.68
CA GLU A 51 -30.95 0.59 -14.75
C GLU A 51 -31.40 -0.88 -14.67
N GLU A 52 -32.65 -1.13 -14.24
CA GLU A 52 -33.21 -2.48 -14.06
C GLU A 52 -33.33 -3.27 -15.37
N ASP A 53 -33.25 -2.57 -16.50
CA ASP A 53 -33.52 -3.04 -17.85
C ASP A 53 -32.30 -3.68 -18.52
N ASN A 54 -31.10 -3.47 -17.96
CA ASN A 54 -29.82 -3.90 -18.54
C ASN A 54 -29.17 -5.04 -17.72
N PHE A 55 -28.82 -6.14 -18.40
CA PHE A 55 -28.15 -7.30 -17.78
C PHE A 55 -26.62 -7.11 -17.61
N ASP A 56 -26.07 -5.94 -17.94
CA ASP A 56 -24.63 -5.69 -17.90
C ASP A 56 -24.19 -5.23 -16.50
N PRO A 57 -23.09 -5.77 -15.93
CA PRO A 57 -22.60 -5.32 -14.63
C PRO A 57 -22.19 -3.85 -14.68
N ARG A 58 -22.58 -3.10 -13.66
CA ARG A 58 -22.21 -1.69 -13.51
C ARG A 58 -20.71 -1.51 -13.53
N THR A 59 -20.27 -0.40 -14.12
CA THR A 59 -18.83 -0.08 -14.14
C THR A 59 -18.34 0.18 -12.71
N GLY A 60 -19.17 0.82 -11.88
CA GLY A 60 -18.86 1.07 -10.47
C GLY A 60 -18.60 -0.22 -9.68
N ASP A 61 -19.45 -1.24 -9.83
CA ASP A 61 -19.28 -2.53 -9.14
C ASP A 61 -17.97 -3.20 -9.55
N ARG A 62 -17.63 -3.17 -10.85
CA ARG A 62 -16.35 -3.69 -11.34
C ARG A 62 -15.17 -2.97 -10.68
N VAL A 63 -15.23 -1.66 -10.51
CA VAL A 63 -14.18 -0.89 -9.83
C VAL A 63 -14.04 -1.30 -8.36
N LEU A 64 -15.16 -1.47 -7.65
CA LEU A 64 -15.17 -1.92 -6.25
C LEU A 64 -14.62 -3.35 -6.10
N TYR A 65 -14.91 -4.25 -7.05
CA TYR A 65 -14.28 -5.57 -7.09
C TYR A 65 -12.77 -5.49 -7.27
N TRP A 66 -12.29 -4.57 -8.11
CA TRP A 66 -10.85 -4.34 -8.28
C TRP A 66 -10.17 -3.85 -7.01
N PHE A 67 -10.86 -3.09 -6.15
CA PHE A 67 -10.29 -2.68 -4.86
C PHE A 67 -9.98 -3.90 -3.99
N ALA A 68 -10.90 -4.86 -3.90
CA ALA A 68 -10.66 -6.10 -3.17
C ALA A 68 -9.54 -6.93 -3.83
N TYR A 69 -9.53 -7.03 -5.16
CA TYR A 69 -8.48 -7.76 -5.88
C TYR A 69 -7.10 -7.15 -5.71
N LEU A 70 -6.97 -5.83 -5.78
CA LEU A 70 -5.71 -5.13 -5.56
C LEU A 70 -5.26 -5.25 -4.11
N HIS A 71 -6.16 -5.12 -3.15
CA HIS A 71 -5.80 -5.27 -1.74
C HIS A 71 -5.20 -6.65 -1.46
N PHE A 72 -5.86 -7.71 -1.93
CA PHE A 72 -5.43 -9.10 -1.69
C PHE A 72 -4.45 -9.67 -2.73
N GLY A 73 -4.11 -8.93 -3.80
CA GLY A 73 -3.28 -9.43 -4.89
C GLY A 73 -3.91 -10.59 -5.69
N ARG A 74 -5.24 -10.63 -5.81
CA ARG A 74 -6.03 -11.76 -6.34
C ARG A 74 -6.47 -11.63 -7.81
N PHE A 75 -5.77 -10.84 -8.61
CA PHE A 75 -6.14 -10.57 -10.01
C PHE A 75 -5.35 -11.37 -11.06
N GLY A 76 -4.46 -12.25 -10.63
CA GLY A 76 -3.66 -13.08 -11.53
C GLY A 76 -3.55 -14.50 -11.01
N GLY A 77 -2.34 -15.05 -11.04
CA GLY A 77 -2.03 -16.39 -10.55
C GLY A 77 -1.19 -16.38 -9.26
N TRP A 78 -0.49 -17.48 -9.03
CA TRP A 78 0.39 -17.64 -7.88
C TRP A 78 1.58 -16.67 -7.89
N SER A 79 2.09 -16.32 -9.08
CA SER A 79 3.18 -15.35 -9.25
C SER A 79 2.82 -13.97 -8.69
N THR A 80 1.61 -13.48 -9.00
CA THR A 80 1.10 -12.21 -8.47
C THR A 80 1.04 -12.26 -6.95
N LYS A 81 0.50 -13.33 -6.36
CA LYS A 81 0.42 -13.49 -4.90
C LYS A 81 1.79 -13.49 -4.23
N LEU A 82 2.78 -14.16 -4.83
CA LEU A 82 4.15 -14.17 -4.31
C LEU A 82 4.78 -12.79 -4.34
N ILE A 83 4.70 -12.09 -5.48
CA ILE A 83 5.21 -10.73 -5.61
C ILE A 83 4.50 -9.81 -4.62
N TRP A 84 3.17 -9.90 -4.52
CA TRP A 84 2.37 -9.09 -3.62
C TRP A 84 2.72 -9.33 -2.15
N ALA A 85 2.96 -10.58 -1.77
CA ALA A 85 3.42 -10.93 -0.42
C ALA A 85 4.78 -10.30 -0.11
N VAL A 86 5.73 -10.35 -1.06
CA VAL A 86 7.06 -9.71 -0.90
C VAL A 86 6.93 -8.19 -0.80
N VAL A 87 6.12 -7.56 -1.65
CA VAL A 87 5.87 -6.11 -1.59
C VAL A 87 5.18 -5.72 -0.29
N GLY A 88 4.29 -6.56 0.24
CA GLY A 88 3.66 -6.40 1.55
C GLY A 88 4.64 -6.40 2.73
N LEU A 89 5.86 -6.91 2.56
CA LEU A 89 6.93 -6.83 3.57
C LEU A 89 7.71 -5.51 3.54
N VAL A 90 7.46 -4.64 2.57
CA VAL A 90 8.18 -3.37 2.46
C VAL A 90 7.87 -2.43 3.62
N PRO A 91 6.60 -2.18 4.02
CA PRO A 91 6.31 -1.34 5.19
C PRO A 91 7.00 -1.80 6.49
N PRO A 92 6.98 -3.09 6.90
CA PRO A 92 7.70 -3.52 8.09
C PRO A 92 9.22 -3.40 7.95
N ALA A 93 9.80 -3.66 6.77
CA ALA A 93 11.24 -3.43 6.54
C ALA A 93 11.61 -1.95 6.69
N MET A 94 10.75 -1.05 6.20
CA MET A 94 10.88 0.39 6.35
C MET A 94 10.79 0.82 7.82
N PHE A 95 9.87 0.23 8.58
CA PHE A 95 9.80 0.47 10.03
C PHE A 95 11.10 0.08 10.74
N VAL A 96 11.63 -1.12 10.48
CA VAL A 96 12.88 -1.61 11.09
C VAL A 96 14.06 -0.69 10.75
N THR A 97 14.22 -0.33 9.47
CA THR A 97 15.31 0.56 9.04
C THR A 97 15.17 1.96 9.67
N GLY A 98 13.95 2.49 9.80
CA GLY A 98 13.68 3.75 10.51
C GLY A 98 14.08 3.71 11.98
N VAL A 99 13.67 2.66 12.71
CA VAL A 99 14.03 2.46 14.12
C VAL A 99 15.55 2.34 14.30
N VAL A 100 16.23 1.58 13.44
CA VAL A 100 17.69 1.44 13.49
C VAL A 100 18.38 2.79 13.27
N MET A 101 17.91 3.60 12.33
CA MET A 101 18.47 4.94 12.10
C MET A 101 18.21 5.87 13.27
N TRP A 102 17.02 5.86 13.86
CA TRP A 102 16.69 6.65 15.06
C TRP A 102 17.58 6.28 16.24
N TRP A 103 17.74 4.98 16.52
CA TRP A 103 18.59 4.48 17.60
C TRP A 103 20.05 4.94 17.44
N ASN A 104 20.59 4.82 16.22
CA ASN A 104 21.95 5.23 15.90
C ASN A 104 22.16 6.74 15.93
N ARG A 105 21.14 7.54 15.57
CA ARG A 105 21.23 9.00 15.51
C ARG A 105 20.97 9.68 16.85
N VAL A 106 20.02 9.17 17.64
CA VAL A 106 19.53 9.83 18.86
C VAL A 106 20.13 9.19 20.10
N ILE A 107 19.85 7.91 20.34
CA ILE A 107 20.23 7.23 21.59
C ILE A 107 21.74 7.04 21.70
N ARG A 108 22.40 6.56 20.64
CA ARG A 108 23.85 6.36 20.66
C ARG A 108 24.65 7.65 20.73
N ARG A 109 24.12 8.78 20.27
CA ARG A 109 24.76 10.11 20.39
C ARG A 109 24.59 10.72 21.77
N GLN A 110 23.49 10.44 22.47
CA GLN A 110 23.26 10.97 23.82
C GLN A 110 24.11 10.25 24.89
N ARG A 111 24.66 9.08 24.59
CA ARG A 111 25.49 8.27 25.50
C ARG A 111 27.01 8.42 25.28
N SER A 112 27.44 9.26 24.33
CA SER A 112 28.85 9.56 24.05
C SER A 112 29.16 11.03 24.32
#